data_AF-A0A926PGA4-F1
#
_entry.id   AF-A0A926PGA4-F1
#
_cell.length_a   1.000
_cell.length_b   1.000
_cell.length_c   1.000
_cell.angle_alpha   90.00
_cell.angle_beta   90.00
_cell.angle_gamma   90.00
#
_symmetry.space_group_name_H-M   'P 1'
#
loop_
_entity.id
_entity.type
_entity.pdbx_description
1 polymer ?
#
loop_
_entity_poly.entity_id
_entity_poly.type
_entity_poly.pdbx_seq_one_letter_code
_entity_poly.pdbx_strand_id
1 'polypeptide(L)' 'MPLPWQNPLPLDEYITSRVVIYYYSGRWIPIKYCRLIKAIELYRNAKLEGREIFIFPADFNSDDFPELDKNN' A
#
# COMPACT_ATOMS: atom_id res chain seq x y z
N MET A 1 -25.07 9.06 -6.44
CA MET A 1 -24.26 7.84 -6.22
C MET A 1 -22.80 8.28 -6.18
N PRO A 2 -22.06 8.04 -5.09
CA PRO A 2 -20.63 8.33 -5.07
C PRO A 2 -19.93 7.43 -6.09
N LEU A 3 -18.95 7.99 -6.81
CA LEU A 3 -18.14 7.22 -7.76
C LEU A 3 -17.42 6.09 -7.00
N PRO A 4 -17.28 4.88 -7.57
CA PRO A 4 -16.62 3.73 -6.91
C PRO A 4 -15.14 3.99 -6.56
N TRP A 5 -14.58 5.10 -7.03
CA TRP A 5 -13.19 5.53 -6.82
C TRP A 5 -13.04 6.63 -5.76
N GLN A 6 -14.15 7.16 -5.22
CA GLN A 6 -14.11 7.93 -3.99
C GLN A 6 -14.05 6.95 -2.83
N ASN A 7 -12.86 6.39 -2.61
CA ASN A 7 -12.60 5.59 -1.43
C ASN A 7 -12.91 6.50 -0.22
N PRO A 8 -13.99 6.24 0.54
CA PRO A 8 -14.22 6.99 1.76
C PRO A 8 -12.96 6.89 2.61
N LEU A 9 -12.64 7.95 3.35
CA LEU A 9 -11.58 7.89 4.34
C LEU A 9 -11.74 6.58 5.13
N PRO A 10 -10.66 5.82 5.36
CA PRO A 10 -10.76 4.51 5.98
C PRO A 10 -11.55 4.64 7.28
N LEU A 11 -12.58 3.83 7.43
CA LEU A 11 -13.34 3.74 8.68
C LEU A 11 -12.38 3.44 9.84
N ASP A 12 -12.72 3.89 11.05
CA ASP A 12 -11.87 3.72 12.24
C ASP A 12 -11.42 2.28 12.47
N GLU A 13 -12.29 1.32 12.12
CA GLU A 13 -11.97 -0.11 12.14
C GLU A 13 -10.81 -0.47 11.18
N TYR A 14 -10.85 0.03 9.94
CA TYR A 14 -9.79 -0.19 8.95
C TYR A 14 -8.47 0.47 9.34
N ILE A 15 -8.52 1.60 10.03
CA ILE A 15 -7.34 2.33 10.54
C ILE A 15 -6.50 1.45 11.47
N THR A 16 -7.13 0.50 12.18
CA THR A 16 -6.45 -0.46 13.06
C THR A 16 -5.92 -1.72 12.35
N SER A 17 -6.34 -1.96 11.10
CA SER A 17 -5.97 -3.15 10.32
C SER A 17 -4.46 -3.22 10.09
N ARG A 18 -3.90 -4.44 10.13
CA ARG A 18 -2.49 -4.68 9.83
C ARG A 18 -2.25 -4.62 8.32
N VAL A 19 -1.21 -3.89 7.96
CA VAL A 19 -0.75 -3.72 6.58
C VAL A 19 0.76 -3.88 6.53
N VAL A 20 1.27 -4.07 5.32
CA VAL A 20 2.68 -4.13 5.00
C VAL A 20 3.01 -3.06 3.97
N ILE A 21 4.09 -2.34 4.24
CA ILE A 21 4.64 -1.32 3.34
C ILE A 21 5.69 -1.99 2.48
N TYR A 22 5.57 -1.81 1.17
CA TYR A 22 6.51 -2.29 0.18
C TYR A 22 7.21 -1.13 -0.52
N TYR A 23 8.44 -1.40 -0.96
CA TYR A 23 9.19 -0.58 -1.91
C TYR A 23 9.52 -1.41 -3.13
N TYR A 24 9.40 -0.81 -4.30
CA TYR A 24 9.70 -1.46 -5.57
C TYR A 24 11.09 -1.06 -6.07
N SER A 25 11.94 -2.07 -6.30
CA SER A 25 13.30 -1.88 -6.84
C SER A 25 13.68 -3.08 -7.71
N GLY A 26 12.95 -3.26 -8.83
CA GLY A 26 13.05 -4.45 -9.68
C GLY A 26 12.42 -5.72 -9.08
N ARG A 27 12.08 -5.68 -7.79
CA ARG A 27 11.22 -6.64 -7.08
C ARG A 27 10.47 -5.94 -5.96
N TRP A 28 9.38 -6.52 -5.50
CA TRP A 28 8.66 -6.07 -4.32
C TRP A 28 9.45 -6.42 -3.05
N ILE A 29 9.83 -5.40 -2.28
CA ILE A 29 10.58 -5.58 -1.02
C ILE A 29 9.70 -5.13 0.14
N PRO A 30 9.31 -6.02 1.06
CA PRO A 30 8.58 -5.63 2.26
C PRO A 30 9.52 -4.86 3.19
N ILE A 31 9.13 -3.65 3.58
CA ILE A 31 9.92 -2.78 4.46
C ILE A 31 9.43 -2.90 5.90
N LYS A 32 8.10 -2.88 6.10
CA LYS A 32 7.53 -2.73 7.43
C LYS A 32 6.09 -3.21 7.53
N TYR A 33 5.80 -3.99 8.57
CA TYR A 33 4.44 -4.30 9.00
C TYR A 33 3.98 -3.28 10.06
N CYS A 34 2.83 -2.65 9.86
CA CYS A 34 2.26 -1.69 10.81
C CYS A 34 0.74 -1.62 10.68
N ARG A 35 0.09 -0.76 11.47
CA ARG A 35 -1.33 -0.45 11.30
C ARG A 35 -1.54 0.52 10.15
N LEU A 36 -2.69 0.43 9.47
CA LEU A 36 -3.02 1.28 8.33
C LEU A 36 -2.86 2.78 8.64
N ILE A 37 -3.24 3.24 9.84
CA ILE A 37 -3.01 4.63 10.27
C ILE A 37 -1.56 5.07 10.11
N LYS A 38 -0.63 4.21 10.53
CA LYS A 38 0.79 4.52 10.52
C LYS A 38 1.35 4.44 9.11
N ALA A 39 0.83 3.52 8.30
CA ALA A 39 1.18 3.42 6.90
C ALA A 39 0.74 4.68 6.12
N ILE A 40 -0.46 5.21 6.39
CA ILE A 40 -0.95 6.46 5.79
C ILE A 40 -0.06 7.64 6.17
N GLU A 41 0.34 7.77 7.44
CA GLU A 41 1.30 8.80 7.87
C GLU A 41 2.63 8.68 7.10
N LEU A 42 3.17 7.46 7.00
CA LEU A 42 4.42 7.20 6.29
C LEU A 42 4.30 7.50 4.79
N TYR A 43 3.17 7.18 4.17
CA TYR A 43 2.92 7.48 2.76
C TYR A 43 2.86 8.98 2.51
N ARG A 44 2.19 9.74 3.38
CA ARG A 44 2.16 11.21 3.29
C ARG A 44 3.56 11.81 3.41
N ASN A 45 4.37 11.34 4.36
CA ASN A 45 5.76 11.79 4.52
C ASN A 45 6.63 11.40 3.32
N ALA A 46 6.54 10.15 2.86
CA ALA A 46 7.28 9.66 1.69
C ALA A 46 6.94 10.47 0.44
N LYS A 47 5.66 10.78 0.22
CA LYS A 47 5.20 11.62 -0.90
C LYS A 47 5.79 13.03 -0.85
N LEU A 48 5.91 13.62 0.34
CA LEU A 48 6.56 14.92 0.53
C LEU A 48 8.07 14.86 0.23
N GLU A 49 8.71 13.72 0.49
CA GLU A 49 10.12 13.46 0.19
C GLU A 49 10.37 13.00 -1.26
N GLY A 50 9.33 12.88 -2.09
CA GLY A 50 9.45 12.34 -3.46
C GLY A 50 9.77 10.84 -3.52
N ARG A 51 9.54 10.11 -2.42
CA ARG A 51 9.68 8.65 -2.35
C ARG A 51 8.35 7.97 -2.64
N GLU A 52 8.40 6.88 -3.38
CA GLU A 52 7.23 6.05 -3.66
C GLU A 52 7.24 4.81 -2.76
N ILE A 53 6.17 4.63 -2.00
CA ILE A 53 5.93 3.45 -1.19
C ILE A 53 4.51 2.95 -1.45
N PHE A 54 4.33 1.64 -1.32
CA PHE A 54 3.05 0.97 -1.57
C PHE A 54 2.57 0.28 -0.30
N ILE A 55 1.27 0.30 -0.06
CA ILE A 55 0.67 -0.28 1.16
C ILE A 55 -0.25 -1.41 0.73
N PHE A 56 -0.02 -2.59 1.26
CA PHE A 56 -0.83 -3.78 0.99
C PHE A 56 -1.37 -4.38 2.30
N PRO A 57 -2.47 -5.14 2.26
CA PRO A 57 -2.90 -5.95 3.41
C PRO A 57 -1.78 -6.86 3.91
N ALA A 58 -1.71 -7.11 5.22
CA ALA A 58 -0.63 -7.93 5.79
C ALA A 58 -0.64 -9.38 5.29
N ASP A 59 -1.81 -9.89 4.87
CA ASP A 59 -2.00 -11.23 4.33
C ASP A 59 -1.72 -11.31 2.82
N PHE A 60 -1.25 -10.21 2.22
CA PHE A 60 -0.94 -10.15 0.80
C PHE A 60 0.43 -10.79 0.52
N ASN A 61 0.42 -11.91 -0.23
CA ASN A 61 1.64 -12.54 -0.73
C ASN A 61 2.12 -11.82 -1.99
N SER A 62 3.43 -11.54 -2.06
CA SER A 62 4.03 -10.90 -3.23
C SER A 62 3.98 -11.74 -4.51
N ASP A 63 3.77 -13.06 -4.39
CA ASP A 63 3.56 -13.98 -5.52
C ASP A 63 2.19 -13.84 -6.18
N ASP A 64 1.23 -13.13 -5.55
CA ASP A 64 -0.09 -12.85 -6.14
C ASP A 64 -0.07 -11.74 -7.20
N PHE A 65 1.07 -11.06 -7.40
CA PHE A 65 1.26 -10.25 -8.59
C PHE A 65 1.81 -11.15 -9.71
N PRO A 66 0.98 -11.59 -10.68
CA PRO A 66 1.54 -11.98 -11.95
C PRO A 66 2.32 -10.77 -12.45
N GLU A 67 3.61 -10.98 -12.69
CA GLU A 67 4.47 -10.07 -13.42
C GLU A 67 3.62 -9.49 -14.55
N LEU A 68 3.46 -8.17 -14.59
CA LEU A 68 2.74 -7.51 -15.68
C LEU A 68 3.65 -7.70 -16.90
N ASP A 69 3.54 -8.87 -17.50
CA ASP A 69 4.29 -9.29 -18.65
C ASP A 69 4.08 -8.22 -19.70
N LYS A 70 5.21 -7.66 -20.11
CA LYS A 70 5.35 -6.69 -21.18
C LYS A 70 4.89 -7.36 -22.48
N ASN A 71 3.59 -7.43 -22.70
CA ASN A 71 3.00 -7.69 -24.01
C ASN A 71 2.73 -6.30 -24.61
N ASN A 72 3.72 -5.75 -25.32
CA ASN A 72 3.93 -5.88 -26.77
C ASN A 72 2.91 -5.05 -27.55
#